data_AF-A0A0R2TZK2-F1
#
_entry.id   AF-A0A0R2TZK2-F1
#
_cell.length_a   1.000
_cell.length_b   1.000
_cell.length_c   1.000
_cell.angle_alpha   90.00
_cell.angle_beta   90.00
_cell.angle_gamma   90.00
#
_symmetry.space_group_name_H-M   'P 1'
#
loop_
_entity.id
_entity.type
_entity.pdbx_description
1 polymer ?
#
loop_
_entity_poly.entity_id
_entity_poly.type
_entity_poly.pdbx_seq_one_letter_code
_entity_poly.pdbx_strand_id
1 'polypeptide(L)'
;PLYAHIAELNGTPGVYSMPVPMMNIINGGEHADNNVDIQEFMIQPVSAQSFSEALQIGAEIFHSLKKVLSVKGLSTAVGDEGGFAPNLSSNAEALAVIKEATQAAGYILGTDVTLALDCAASEFYKNGQYDLSGEGKVYSAEGFSDFLADLCDQYPIISIEDGQDESDWDGWKYQTEKLGDRVQLVGDDLFVTNTKILSRGIKMGVANSILIKFNQIGTLTETLDAIAMAKQAGYSVVISHRSGETEDTTIADLAVATAAGQIKTGSLCRSDRVAKYNRLLRIEAELGNIVAPYNGRAEFKA
;
A
#
# COMPACT_ATOMS: atom_id res chain seq x y z
N PRO A 1 12.54 22.41 9.22
CA PRO A 1 12.04 21.66 8.04
C PRO A 1 10.57 21.29 8.28
N LEU A 2 9.79 21.00 7.23
CA LEU A 2 8.35 20.77 7.38
C LEU A 2 8.06 19.58 8.30
N TYR A 3 8.79 18.46 8.17
CA TYR A 3 8.60 17.30 9.07
C TYR A 3 8.74 17.65 10.56
N ALA A 4 9.69 18.51 10.94
CA ALA A 4 9.91 18.88 12.34
C ALA A 4 8.75 19.71 12.88
N HIS A 5 8.21 20.62 12.06
CA HIS A 5 7.05 21.42 12.43
C HIS A 5 5.78 20.56 12.54
N ILE A 6 5.58 19.61 11.63
CA ILE A 6 4.45 18.67 11.73
C ILE A 6 4.58 17.82 13.01
N ALA A 7 5.78 17.38 13.39
CA ALA A 7 5.97 16.62 14.63
C ALA A 7 5.66 17.45 15.89
N GLU A 8 5.95 18.76 15.88
CA GLU A 8 5.51 19.68 16.94
C GLU A 8 3.98 19.81 16.98
N LEU A 9 3.32 19.99 15.82
CA LEU A 9 1.86 20.04 15.73
C LEU A 9 1.19 18.73 16.17
N ASN A 10 1.82 17.60 15.86
CA ASN A 10 1.39 16.25 16.27
C ASN A 10 1.60 15.97 17.77
N GLY A 11 2.28 16.87 18.50
CA GLY A 11 2.59 16.70 19.92
C GLY A 11 3.68 15.66 20.20
N THR A 12 4.48 15.31 19.19
CA THR A 12 5.57 14.32 19.28
C THR A 12 6.90 14.89 18.78
N PRO A 13 7.36 16.05 19.31
CA PRO A 13 8.55 16.72 18.80
C PRO A 13 9.78 15.82 18.90
N GLY A 14 10.53 15.71 17.81
CA GLY A 14 11.75 14.90 17.74
C GLY A 14 11.51 13.39 17.57
N VAL A 15 10.26 12.94 17.46
CA VAL A 15 9.92 11.54 17.18
C VAL A 15 9.68 11.37 15.69
N TYR A 16 10.52 10.56 15.04
CA TYR A 16 10.47 10.33 13.60
C TYR A 16 10.67 8.84 13.29
N SER A 17 10.24 8.42 12.10
CA SER A 17 10.67 7.17 11.48
C SER A 17 10.69 7.31 9.97
N MET A 18 11.57 6.58 9.29
CA MET A 18 11.50 6.47 7.84
C MET A 18 10.45 5.40 7.48
N PRO A 19 9.49 5.70 6.60
CA PRO A 19 8.41 4.77 6.30
C PRO A 19 8.87 3.63 5.39
N VAL A 20 8.32 2.42 5.61
CA VAL A 20 8.39 1.32 4.65
C VAL A 20 7.52 1.66 3.44
N PRO A 21 8.09 1.75 2.23
CA PRO A 21 7.31 2.05 1.04
C PRO A 21 6.58 0.80 0.52
N MET A 22 5.29 0.94 0.23
CA MET A 22 4.53 0.01 -0.61
C MET A 22 4.58 0.54 -2.05
N MET A 23 5.37 -0.13 -2.89
CA MET A 23 5.68 0.35 -4.23
C MET A 23 4.84 -0.41 -5.26
N ASN A 24 3.86 0.26 -5.85
CA ASN A 24 3.02 -0.31 -6.90
C ASN A 24 3.86 -0.59 -8.16
N ILE A 25 3.96 -1.85 -8.60
CA ILE A 25 4.78 -2.25 -9.76
C ILE A 25 3.98 -2.93 -10.87
N ILE A 26 2.75 -3.38 -10.61
CA ILE A 26 1.79 -3.86 -11.61
C ILE A 26 0.42 -3.24 -11.31
N ASN A 27 -0.19 -2.67 -12.34
CA ASN A 27 -1.51 -2.07 -12.28
C ASN A 27 -2.55 -3.00 -12.92
N GLY A 28 -3.75 -3.00 -12.36
CA GLY A 28 -4.98 -3.51 -12.94
C GLY A 28 -6.14 -2.53 -12.66
N GLY A 29 -7.37 -3.03 -12.72
CA GLY A 29 -8.58 -2.27 -12.44
C GLY A 29 -8.66 -0.97 -13.25
N GLU A 30 -9.20 0.08 -12.64
CA GLU A 30 -9.37 1.39 -13.28
C GLU A 30 -8.02 2.11 -13.56
N HIS A 31 -6.91 1.64 -13.00
CA HIS A 31 -5.58 2.21 -13.20
C HIS A 31 -4.85 1.68 -14.45
N ALA A 32 -5.47 0.77 -15.21
CA ALA A 32 -4.87 0.14 -16.39
C ALA A 32 -5.90 -0.28 -17.45
N ASP A 33 -5.54 -0.12 -18.72
CA ASP A 33 -6.27 -0.73 -19.85
C ASP A 33 -5.79 -2.17 -20.07
N ASN A 34 -6.09 -3.05 -19.10
CA ASN A 34 -5.77 -4.48 -19.15
C ASN A 34 -6.92 -5.33 -18.56
N ASN A 35 -6.67 -6.63 -18.41
CA ASN A 35 -7.66 -7.59 -17.91
C ASN A 35 -7.38 -8.08 -16.47
N VAL A 36 -6.61 -7.32 -15.68
CA VAL A 36 -6.31 -7.64 -14.29
C VAL A 36 -7.33 -6.90 -13.42
N ASP A 37 -8.07 -7.62 -12.57
CA ASP A 37 -9.17 -7.01 -11.80
C ASP A 37 -8.68 -6.25 -10.56
N ILE A 38 -7.67 -6.78 -9.85
CA ILE A 38 -7.06 -6.12 -8.68
C ILE A 38 -6.28 -4.88 -9.16
N GLN A 39 -6.51 -3.75 -8.50
CA GLN A 39 -6.00 -2.44 -8.93
C GLN A 39 -4.48 -2.30 -8.81
N GLU A 40 -3.89 -2.73 -7.70
CA GLU A 40 -2.44 -2.57 -7.49
C GLU A 40 -1.79 -3.81 -6.86
N PHE A 41 -0.61 -4.16 -7.38
CA PHE A 41 0.27 -5.16 -6.82
C PHE A 41 1.59 -4.51 -6.42
N MET A 42 1.85 -4.50 -5.12
CA MET A 42 2.93 -3.74 -4.52
C MET A 42 4.01 -4.65 -3.93
N ILE A 43 5.25 -4.17 -3.97
CA ILE A 43 6.38 -4.74 -3.22
C ILE A 43 6.72 -3.87 -2.01
N GLN A 44 7.17 -4.50 -0.94
CA GLN A 44 7.55 -3.85 0.31
C GLN A 44 8.97 -4.32 0.72
N PRO A 45 10.01 -3.49 0.60
CA PRO A 45 11.39 -3.84 0.98
C PRO A 45 11.62 -3.91 2.49
N VAL A 46 11.05 -4.92 3.15
CA VAL A 46 10.96 -5.01 4.62
C VAL A 46 12.26 -5.39 5.33
N SER A 47 13.26 -5.94 4.65
CA SER A 47 14.56 -6.30 5.25
C SER A 47 15.61 -5.18 5.19
N ALA A 48 15.35 -4.13 4.41
CA ALA A 48 16.28 -3.01 4.26
C ALA A 48 16.62 -2.38 5.61
N GLN A 49 17.85 -1.89 5.75
CA GLN A 49 18.37 -1.24 6.97
C GLN A 49 18.27 0.29 6.91
N SER A 50 17.87 0.82 5.75
CA SER A 50 17.62 2.24 5.50
C SER A 50 16.56 2.40 4.42
N PHE A 51 15.94 3.57 4.37
CA PHE A 51 15.05 3.92 3.29
C PHE A 51 15.78 4.00 1.94
N SER A 52 17.02 4.51 1.93
CA SER A 52 17.86 4.52 0.73
C SER A 52 18.05 3.12 0.13
N GLU A 53 18.32 2.14 0.99
CA GLU A 53 18.43 0.73 0.58
C GLU A 53 17.07 0.18 0.12
N ALA A 54 15.99 0.46 0.85
CA ALA A 54 14.63 0.06 0.46
C ALA A 54 14.27 0.56 -0.95
N LEU A 55 14.58 1.83 -1.25
CA LEU A 55 14.35 2.41 -2.55
C LEU A 55 15.19 1.74 -3.65
N GLN A 56 16.46 1.41 -3.35
CA GLN A 56 17.32 0.69 -4.29
C GLN A 56 16.74 -0.69 -4.63
N ILE A 57 16.34 -1.48 -3.62
CA ILE A 57 15.72 -2.80 -3.80
C ILE A 57 14.50 -2.68 -4.71
N GLY A 58 13.62 -1.73 -4.43
CA GLY A 58 12.42 -1.49 -5.24
C GLY A 58 12.73 -1.15 -6.70
N ALA A 59 13.71 -0.27 -6.94
CA ALA A 59 14.11 0.13 -8.28
C ALA A 59 14.71 -1.03 -9.09
N GLU A 60 15.55 -1.86 -8.45
CA GLU A 60 16.14 -3.04 -9.07
C GLU A 60 15.08 -4.07 -9.47
N ILE A 61 14.10 -4.34 -8.58
CA ILE A 61 12.98 -5.25 -8.87
C ILE A 61 12.11 -4.69 -9.99
N PHE A 62 11.79 -3.40 -10.00
CA PHE A 62 11.00 -2.78 -11.07
C PHE A 62 11.67 -2.90 -12.44
N HIS A 63 12.99 -2.64 -12.53
CA HIS A 63 13.73 -2.81 -13.77
C HIS A 63 13.91 -4.29 -14.17
N SER A 64 14.01 -5.19 -13.20
CA SER A 64 13.98 -6.63 -13.43
C SER A 64 12.63 -7.09 -14.00
N LEU A 65 11.53 -6.62 -13.42
CA LEU A 65 10.16 -6.91 -13.86
C LEU A 65 9.94 -6.47 -15.31
N LYS A 66 10.44 -5.28 -15.69
CA LYS A 66 10.39 -4.83 -17.09
C LYS A 66 11.00 -5.85 -18.06
N LYS A 67 12.14 -6.45 -17.68
CA LYS A 67 12.82 -7.47 -18.51
C LYS A 67 12.01 -8.77 -18.56
N VAL A 68 11.51 -9.23 -17.42
CA VAL A 68 10.66 -10.43 -17.33
C VAL A 68 9.43 -10.30 -18.23
N LEU A 69 8.71 -9.18 -18.15
CA LEU A 69 7.54 -8.90 -18.99
C LEU A 69 7.92 -8.86 -20.47
N SER A 70 9.03 -8.20 -20.83
CA SER A 70 9.50 -8.10 -22.22
C SER A 70 9.85 -9.47 -22.81
N VAL A 71 10.49 -10.35 -22.04
CA VAL A 71 10.84 -11.71 -22.47
C VAL A 71 9.58 -12.55 -22.73
N LYS A 72 8.52 -12.33 -21.95
CA LYS A 72 7.21 -12.97 -22.15
C LYS A 72 6.38 -12.32 -23.27
N GLY A 73 6.88 -11.26 -23.92
CA GLY A 73 6.15 -10.54 -24.96
C GLY A 73 5.00 -9.67 -24.44
N LEU A 74 5.00 -9.36 -23.15
CA LEU A 74 3.96 -8.55 -22.49
C LEU A 74 4.29 -7.06 -22.57
N SER A 75 3.25 -6.22 -22.47
CA SER A 75 3.41 -4.76 -22.43
C SER A 75 4.25 -4.32 -21.24
N THR A 76 5.14 -3.35 -21.47
CA THR A 76 5.88 -2.63 -20.43
C THR A 76 5.52 -1.15 -20.41
N ALA A 77 4.36 -0.80 -20.99
CA ALA A 77 3.73 0.49 -20.76
C ALA A 77 3.33 0.60 -19.29
N VAL A 78 3.30 1.84 -18.79
CA VAL A 78 2.99 2.13 -17.40
C VAL A 78 1.61 2.79 -17.29
N GLY A 79 0.88 2.46 -16.24
CA GLY A 79 -0.38 3.14 -15.88
C GLY A 79 -0.15 4.48 -15.18
N ASP A 80 -1.20 5.02 -14.57
CA ASP A 80 -1.21 6.35 -13.95
C ASP A 80 -0.20 6.50 -12.80
N GLU A 81 0.05 5.41 -12.08
CA GLU A 81 0.93 5.36 -10.91
C GLU A 81 2.33 4.84 -11.24
N GLY A 82 2.60 4.55 -12.51
CA GLY A 82 3.91 4.12 -13.00
C GLY A 82 4.19 2.61 -12.91
N GLY A 83 3.27 1.81 -12.37
CA GLY A 83 3.34 0.35 -12.44
C GLY A 83 3.08 -0.14 -13.87
N PHE A 84 3.56 -1.33 -14.23
CA PHE A 84 3.31 -1.90 -15.56
C PHE A 84 1.86 -2.37 -15.69
N ALA A 85 1.29 -2.24 -16.89
CA ALA A 85 -0.07 -2.68 -17.19
C ALA A 85 -0.09 -3.78 -18.28
N PRO A 86 0.45 -4.98 -18.03
CA PRO A 86 0.36 -6.10 -18.97
C PRO A 86 -1.04 -6.74 -18.95
N ASN A 87 -1.44 -7.38 -20.05
CA ASN A 87 -2.53 -8.37 -20.00
C ASN A 87 -1.98 -9.67 -19.41
N LEU A 88 -2.68 -10.22 -18.43
CA LEU A 88 -2.29 -11.44 -17.71
C LEU A 88 -3.47 -12.41 -17.67
N SER A 89 -3.21 -13.70 -17.62
CA SER A 89 -4.23 -14.74 -17.59
C SER A 89 -5.06 -14.78 -16.30
N SER A 90 -4.56 -14.19 -15.21
CA SER A 90 -5.23 -14.12 -13.90
C SER A 90 -4.55 -13.10 -12.97
N ASN A 91 -5.23 -12.74 -11.88
CA ASN A 91 -4.64 -11.93 -10.81
C ASN A 91 -3.44 -12.65 -10.16
N ALA A 92 -3.49 -13.98 -10.04
CA ALA A 92 -2.38 -14.78 -9.52
C ALA A 92 -1.14 -14.75 -10.42
N GLU A 93 -1.29 -14.57 -11.73
CA GLU A 93 -0.13 -14.43 -12.64
C GLU A 93 0.66 -13.15 -12.36
N ALA A 94 0.00 -12.06 -11.93
CA ALA A 94 0.69 -10.83 -11.52
C ALA A 94 1.67 -11.11 -10.37
N LEU A 95 1.22 -11.85 -9.36
CA LEU A 95 2.07 -12.29 -8.23
C LEU A 95 3.21 -13.21 -8.69
N ALA A 96 2.96 -14.10 -9.66
CA ALA A 96 3.96 -15.00 -10.22
C ALA A 96 5.09 -14.25 -10.95
N VAL A 97 4.76 -13.25 -11.78
CA VAL A 97 5.78 -12.47 -12.49
C VAL A 97 6.55 -11.53 -11.54
N ILE A 98 5.92 -11.02 -10.48
CA ILE A 98 6.62 -10.26 -9.43
C ILE A 98 7.61 -11.16 -8.69
N LYS A 99 7.23 -12.39 -8.36
CA LYS A 99 8.12 -13.38 -7.75
C LYS A 99 9.34 -13.66 -8.64
N GLU A 100 9.12 -13.89 -9.95
CA GLU A 100 10.19 -14.10 -10.93
C GLU A 100 11.13 -12.88 -11.01
N ALA A 101 10.57 -11.67 -11.07
CA ALA A 101 11.34 -10.44 -11.11
C ALA A 101 12.17 -10.19 -9.84
N THR A 102 11.59 -10.47 -8.68
CA THR A 102 12.24 -10.37 -7.36
C THR A 102 13.45 -11.30 -7.28
N GLN A 103 13.27 -12.56 -7.68
CA GLN A 103 14.36 -13.55 -7.74
C GLN A 103 15.44 -13.15 -8.75
N ALA A 104 15.05 -12.67 -9.93
CA ALA A 104 15.99 -12.21 -10.96
C ALA A 104 16.78 -10.96 -10.55
N ALA A 105 16.24 -10.13 -9.65
CA ALA A 105 16.93 -9.00 -9.04
C ALA A 105 17.87 -9.41 -7.89
N GLY A 106 17.84 -10.68 -7.45
CA GLY A 106 18.71 -11.20 -6.40
C GLY A 106 18.12 -11.15 -4.99
N TYR A 107 16.81 -10.90 -4.85
CA TYR A 107 16.12 -10.80 -3.56
C TYR A 107 15.22 -12.02 -3.29
N ILE A 108 14.99 -12.31 -2.01
CA ILE A 108 14.15 -13.41 -1.55
C ILE A 108 12.76 -12.89 -1.16
N LEU A 109 11.74 -13.26 -1.94
CA LEU A 109 10.35 -12.96 -1.63
C LEU A 109 9.91 -13.62 -0.30
N GLY A 110 9.31 -12.85 0.60
CA GLY A 110 8.89 -13.23 1.95
C GLY A 110 9.91 -12.96 3.05
N THR A 111 11.19 -12.78 2.69
CA THR A 111 12.28 -12.43 3.60
C THR A 111 12.73 -10.99 3.37
N ASP A 112 13.20 -10.69 2.16
CA ASP A 112 13.71 -9.36 1.81
C ASP A 112 12.58 -8.42 1.44
N VAL A 113 11.62 -8.96 0.70
CA VAL A 113 10.50 -8.22 0.12
C VAL A 113 9.21 -8.97 0.37
N THR A 114 8.20 -8.30 0.92
CA THR A 114 6.83 -8.82 1.03
C THR A 114 5.92 -8.17 0.00
N LEU A 115 4.69 -8.65 -0.09
CA LEU A 115 3.70 -8.14 -1.04
C LEU A 115 2.56 -7.43 -0.31
N ALA A 116 2.02 -6.43 -0.99
CA ALA A 116 0.76 -5.79 -0.63
C ALA A 116 -0.15 -5.70 -1.86
N LEU A 117 -1.45 -5.72 -1.62
CA LEU A 117 -2.48 -5.57 -2.64
C LEU A 117 -3.32 -4.35 -2.32
N ASP A 118 -3.75 -3.64 -3.35
CA ASP A 118 -4.95 -2.80 -3.30
C ASP A 118 -5.96 -3.38 -4.27
N CYS A 119 -7.05 -3.91 -3.70
CA CYS A 119 -8.10 -4.52 -4.50
C CYS A 119 -9.01 -3.47 -5.13
N ALA A 120 -9.22 -2.31 -4.48
CA ALA A 120 -10.28 -1.36 -4.81
C ALA A 120 -11.62 -2.08 -5.11
N ALA A 121 -12.03 -2.98 -4.21
CA ALA A 121 -13.06 -3.97 -4.53
C ALA A 121 -14.44 -3.38 -4.84
N SER A 122 -14.69 -2.13 -4.44
CA SER A 122 -15.87 -1.36 -4.82
C SER A 122 -16.04 -1.27 -6.35
N GLU A 123 -14.95 -1.21 -7.12
CA GLU A 123 -15.00 -1.06 -8.59
C GLU A 123 -15.57 -2.29 -9.31
N PHE A 124 -15.46 -3.47 -8.69
CA PHE A 124 -16.04 -4.71 -9.21
C PHE A 124 -17.14 -5.29 -8.32
N TYR A 125 -17.66 -4.51 -7.38
CA TYR A 125 -18.80 -4.90 -6.56
C TYR A 125 -20.13 -4.54 -7.25
N LYS A 126 -20.94 -5.56 -7.57
CA LYS A 126 -22.20 -5.42 -8.31
C LYS A 126 -23.27 -6.30 -7.70
N ASN A 127 -24.41 -5.68 -7.32
CA ASN A 127 -25.59 -6.39 -6.81
C ASN A 127 -25.32 -7.33 -5.63
N GLY A 128 -24.43 -6.95 -4.70
CA GLY A 128 -24.10 -7.78 -3.53
C GLY A 128 -23.02 -8.85 -3.78
N GLN A 129 -22.33 -8.79 -4.92
CA GLN A 129 -21.33 -9.78 -5.33
C GLN A 129 -20.09 -9.10 -5.91
N TYR A 130 -18.94 -9.78 -5.83
CA TYR A 130 -17.65 -9.32 -6.38
C TYR A 130 -17.39 -10.03 -7.71
N ASP A 131 -17.39 -9.29 -8.82
CA ASP A 131 -17.30 -9.79 -10.20
C ASP A 131 -15.89 -9.56 -10.79
N LEU A 132 -15.03 -10.57 -10.66
CA LEU A 132 -13.69 -10.57 -11.27
C LEU A 132 -13.80 -10.96 -12.75
N SER A 133 -14.17 -9.98 -13.56
CA SER A 133 -14.44 -10.15 -14.99
C SER A 133 -13.22 -10.65 -15.79
N GLY A 134 -12.00 -10.29 -15.38
CA GLY A 134 -10.74 -10.74 -15.97
C GLY A 134 -10.52 -12.25 -15.82
N GLU A 135 -11.08 -12.86 -14.77
CA GLU A 135 -11.07 -14.31 -14.54
C GLU A 135 -12.41 -15.00 -14.83
N GLY A 136 -13.47 -14.25 -15.10
CA GLY A 136 -14.83 -14.77 -15.28
C GLY A 136 -15.40 -15.41 -14.01
N LYS A 137 -15.04 -14.90 -12.83
CA LYS A 137 -15.45 -15.43 -11.53
C LYS A 137 -16.27 -14.42 -10.75
N VAL A 138 -17.28 -14.91 -10.05
CA VAL A 138 -18.15 -14.08 -9.20
C VAL A 138 -18.20 -14.68 -7.80
N TYR A 139 -18.04 -13.85 -6.78
CA TYR A 139 -17.98 -14.25 -5.39
C TYR A 139 -19.03 -13.54 -4.53
N SER A 140 -19.45 -14.18 -3.43
CA SER A 140 -20.01 -13.45 -2.29
C SER A 140 -18.88 -12.72 -1.53
N ALA A 141 -19.23 -11.90 -0.54
CA ALA A 141 -18.27 -11.26 0.35
C ALA A 141 -17.33 -12.26 1.03
N GLU A 142 -17.90 -13.33 1.61
CA GLU A 142 -17.12 -14.39 2.25
C GLU A 142 -16.26 -15.14 1.22
N GLY A 143 -16.83 -15.45 0.05
CA GLY A 143 -16.11 -16.11 -1.02
C GLY A 143 -14.92 -15.30 -1.54
N PHE A 144 -15.04 -13.97 -1.62
CA PHE A 144 -13.94 -13.11 -2.04
C PHE A 144 -12.86 -13.01 -0.96
N SER A 145 -13.26 -12.94 0.31
CA SER A 145 -12.32 -13.04 1.44
C SER A 145 -11.59 -14.38 1.50
N ASP A 146 -12.27 -15.48 1.15
CA ASP A 146 -11.67 -16.81 1.03
C ASP A 146 -10.64 -16.86 -0.11
N PHE A 147 -10.98 -16.30 -1.28
CA PHE A 147 -10.04 -16.15 -2.39
C PHE A 147 -8.78 -15.35 -2.01
N LEU A 148 -8.94 -14.21 -1.32
CA LEU A 148 -7.81 -13.40 -0.85
C LEU A 148 -6.96 -14.14 0.19
N ALA A 149 -7.59 -14.92 1.07
CA ALA A 149 -6.88 -15.76 2.03
C ALA A 149 -6.04 -16.85 1.34
N ASP A 150 -6.57 -17.47 0.30
CA ASP A 150 -5.84 -18.46 -0.50
C ASP A 150 -4.64 -17.84 -1.22
N LEU A 151 -4.72 -16.57 -1.65
CA LEU A 151 -3.58 -15.84 -2.20
C LEU A 151 -2.51 -15.60 -1.13
N CYS A 152 -2.89 -15.18 0.09
CA CYS A 152 -1.98 -15.00 1.22
C CYS A 152 -1.29 -16.30 1.66
N ASP A 153 -1.91 -17.46 1.43
CA ASP A 153 -1.29 -18.77 1.74
C ASP A 153 -0.26 -19.17 0.69
N GLN A 154 -0.42 -18.72 -0.56
CA GLN A 154 0.48 -19.02 -1.67
C GLN A 154 1.64 -18.02 -1.82
N TYR A 155 1.40 -16.78 -1.42
CA TYR A 155 2.34 -15.66 -1.57
C TYR A 155 2.47 -14.89 -0.25
N PRO A 156 3.64 -14.30 0.06
CA PRO A 156 3.84 -13.55 1.30
C PRO A 156 3.21 -12.15 1.21
N ILE A 157 1.90 -12.12 1.00
CA ILE A 157 1.05 -10.94 1.04
C ILE A 157 0.76 -10.65 2.51
N ILE A 158 1.29 -9.53 3.01
CA ILE A 158 1.13 -9.13 4.42
C ILE A 158 0.23 -7.91 4.57
N SER A 159 -0.24 -7.32 3.47
CA SER A 159 -1.18 -6.21 3.47
C SER A 159 -2.18 -6.31 2.33
N ILE A 160 -3.45 -6.05 2.61
CA ILE A 160 -4.54 -5.96 1.64
C ILE A 160 -5.30 -4.66 1.95
N GLU A 161 -5.38 -3.80 0.96
CA GLU A 161 -6.19 -2.57 0.94
C GLU A 161 -7.49 -2.82 0.19
N ASP A 162 -8.57 -2.27 0.74
CA ASP A 162 -9.93 -2.32 0.19
C ASP A 162 -10.35 -3.66 -0.39
N GLY A 163 -10.11 -4.72 0.40
CA GLY A 163 -10.44 -6.10 0.06
C GLY A 163 -11.93 -6.42 0.06
N GLN A 164 -12.80 -5.46 0.36
CA GLN A 164 -14.26 -5.50 0.27
C GLN A 164 -14.75 -4.08 -0.09
N ASP A 165 -15.99 -3.98 -0.58
CA ASP A 165 -16.65 -2.72 -0.93
C ASP A 165 -16.80 -1.80 0.30
N GLU A 166 -16.73 -0.47 0.10
CA GLU A 166 -16.82 0.53 1.19
C GLU A 166 -18.13 0.44 2.01
N SER A 167 -19.19 -0.08 1.42
CA SER A 167 -20.50 -0.24 2.05
C SER A 167 -20.73 -1.62 2.68
N ASP A 168 -19.88 -2.61 2.40
CA ASP A 168 -20.02 -3.99 2.90
C ASP A 168 -19.33 -4.20 4.26
N TRP A 169 -19.89 -3.57 5.30
CA TRP A 169 -19.35 -3.63 6.65
C TRP A 169 -19.38 -5.03 7.28
N ASP A 170 -20.31 -5.89 6.86
CA ASP A 170 -20.40 -7.27 7.34
C ASP A 170 -19.33 -8.14 6.64
N GLY A 171 -19.14 -7.97 5.33
CA GLY A 171 -18.04 -8.59 4.58
C GLY A 171 -16.67 -8.18 5.11
N TRP A 172 -16.45 -6.88 5.37
CA TRP A 172 -15.23 -6.37 6.00
C TRP A 172 -14.98 -6.98 7.38
N LYS A 173 -16.03 -7.15 8.19
CA LYS A 173 -15.92 -7.80 9.49
C LYS A 173 -15.52 -9.26 9.34
N TYR A 174 -16.14 -10.01 8.44
CA TYR A 174 -15.75 -11.40 8.13
C TYR A 174 -14.29 -11.47 7.67
N GLN A 175 -13.86 -10.58 6.77
CA GLN A 175 -12.47 -10.50 6.32
C GLN A 175 -11.51 -10.24 7.48
N THR A 176 -11.90 -9.36 8.42
CA THR A 176 -11.10 -9.05 9.60
C THR A 176 -10.98 -10.24 10.54
N GLU A 177 -12.08 -10.95 10.80
CA GLU A 177 -12.07 -12.17 11.61
C GLU A 177 -11.21 -13.29 10.97
N LYS A 178 -11.16 -13.35 9.64
CA LYS A 178 -10.42 -14.38 8.89
C LYS A 178 -8.92 -14.08 8.75
N LEU A 179 -8.54 -12.82 8.50
CA LEU A 179 -7.19 -12.43 8.08
C LEU A 179 -6.49 -11.45 9.04
N GLY A 180 -7.23 -10.75 9.91
CA GLY A 180 -6.72 -9.62 10.69
C GLY A 180 -5.61 -9.96 11.68
N ASP A 181 -5.44 -11.24 12.05
CA ASP A 181 -4.38 -11.74 12.94
C ASP A 181 -3.06 -12.05 12.21
N ARG A 182 -3.00 -11.91 10.88
CA ARG A 182 -1.78 -12.22 10.10
C ARG A 182 -1.53 -11.31 8.90
N VAL A 183 -2.54 -10.54 8.50
CA VAL A 183 -2.52 -9.61 7.37
C VAL A 183 -2.98 -8.24 7.84
N GLN A 184 -2.25 -7.22 7.44
CA GLN A 184 -2.69 -5.84 7.56
C GLN A 184 -3.87 -5.60 6.60
N LEU A 185 -5.02 -5.22 7.14
CA LEU A 185 -6.23 -4.89 6.38
C LEU A 185 -6.41 -3.38 6.41
N VAL A 186 -6.13 -2.73 5.28
CA VAL A 186 -6.11 -1.28 5.13
C VAL A 186 -7.44 -0.80 4.56
N GLY A 187 -8.17 0.00 5.33
CA GLY A 187 -9.34 0.71 4.80
C GLY A 187 -8.92 2.03 4.17
N ASP A 188 -9.20 2.22 2.89
CA ASP A 188 -9.08 3.49 2.18
C ASP A 188 -10.46 4.10 1.94
N ASP A 189 -11.20 3.66 0.92
CA ASP A 189 -12.57 4.12 0.66
C ASP A 189 -13.51 3.76 1.82
N LEU A 190 -13.21 2.68 2.54
CA LEU A 190 -13.90 2.32 3.78
C LEU A 190 -13.90 3.45 4.83
N PHE A 191 -12.78 4.16 4.99
CA PHE A 191 -12.60 5.12 6.08
C PHE A 191 -12.47 6.57 5.62
N VAL A 192 -12.06 6.82 4.38
CA VAL A 192 -11.85 8.13 3.75
C VAL A 192 -11.17 9.15 4.64
N THR A 193 -10.14 8.71 5.39
CA THR A 193 -9.41 9.55 6.35
C THR A 193 -10.32 10.25 7.39
N ASN A 194 -11.53 9.71 7.65
CA ASN A 194 -12.54 10.35 8.48
C ASN A 194 -12.65 9.71 9.86
N THR A 195 -12.35 10.48 10.91
CA THR A 195 -12.37 10.02 12.31
C THR A 195 -13.71 9.47 12.78
N LYS A 196 -14.85 9.94 12.25
CA LYS A 196 -16.17 9.40 12.63
C LYS A 196 -16.37 7.99 12.08
N ILE A 197 -15.94 7.75 10.85
CA ILE A 197 -16.06 6.46 10.18
C ILE A 197 -15.03 5.47 10.75
N LEU A 198 -13.79 5.91 10.93
CA LEU A 198 -12.75 5.15 11.62
C LEU A 198 -13.18 4.74 13.04
N SER A 199 -13.78 5.66 13.81
CA SER A 199 -14.29 5.34 15.15
C SER A 199 -15.37 4.24 15.14
N ARG A 200 -16.20 4.19 14.09
CA ARG A 200 -17.16 3.09 13.90
C ARG A 200 -16.42 1.79 13.59
N GLY A 201 -15.46 1.80 12.67
CA GLY A 201 -14.62 0.65 12.32
C GLY A 201 -13.95 0.01 13.53
N ILE A 202 -13.26 0.83 14.33
CA ILE A 202 -12.59 0.41 15.56
C ILE A 202 -13.58 -0.26 16.53
N LYS A 203 -14.76 0.32 16.76
CA LYS A 203 -15.77 -0.24 17.67
C LYS A 203 -16.35 -1.56 17.17
N MET A 204 -16.39 -1.76 15.86
CA MET A 204 -16.93 -2.98 15.23
C MET A 204 -15.87 -4.07 15.05
N GLY A 205 -14.58 -3.76 15.27
CA GLY A 205 -13.48 -4.68 14.97
C GLY A 205 -13.31 -4.91 13.47
N VAL A 206 -13.44 -3.83 12.68
CA VAL A 206 -13.33 -3.86 11.22
C VAL A 206 -11.98 -3.27 10.79
N ALA A 207 -11.28 -4.00 9.92
CA ALA A 207 -9.92 -3.71 9.46
C ALA A 207 -8.93 -3.64 10.64
N ASN A 208 -7.65 -3.36 10.35
CA ASN A 208 -6.63 -3.11 11.38
C ASN A 208 -5.61 -2.03 10.96
N SER A 209 -5.87 -1.35 9.84
CA SER A 209 -5.07 -0.26 9.29
C SER A 209 -5.94 0.74 8.55
N ILE A 210 -5.44 1.97 8.40
CA ILE A 210 -6.09 3.02 7.62
C ILE A 210 -5.11 3.64 6.61
N LEU A 211 -5.58 3.85 5.39
CA LEU A 211 -4.90 4.67 4.41
C LEU A 211 -5.22 6.15 4.66
N ILE A 212 -4.20 6.99 4.75
CA ILE A 212 -4.35 8.42 5.03
C ILE A 212 -4.09 9.21 3.75
N LYS A 213 -5.16 9.82 3.24
CA LYS A 213 -5.16 10.77 2.13
C LYS A 213 -5.72 12.08 2.64
N PHE A 214 -4.84 13.04 2.96
CA PHE A 214 -5.25 14.31 3.58
C PHE A 214 -6.29 15.09 2.76
N ASN A 215 -6.39 14.85 1.45
CA ASN A 215 -7.37 15.51 0.59
C ASN A 215 -8.78 14.91 0.68
N GLN A 216 -8.95 13.71 1.26
CA GLN A 216 -10.27 13.14 1.57
C GLN A 216 -10.94 13.88 2.75
N ILE A 217 -10.16 14.31 3.75
CA ILE A 217 -10.68 15.05 4.91
C ILE A 217 -10.53 16.57 4.78
N GLY A 218 -9.51 17.04 4.05
CA GLY A 218 -9.38 18.41 3.57
C GLY A 218 -8.47 19.33 4.42
N THR A 219 -8.04 18.92 5.62
CA THR A 219 -7.14 19.72 6.45
C THR A 219 -6.03 18.89 7.11
N LEU A 220 -4.88 19.53 7.38
CA LEU A 220 -3.78 18.89 8.10
C LEU A 220 -4.18 18.53 9.54
N THR A 221 -4.93 19.38 10.23
CA THR A 221 -5.40 19.11 11.60
C THR A 221 -6.24 17.84 11.66
N GLU A 222 -7.27 17.72 10.82
CA GLU A 222 -8.13 16.53 10.83
C GLU A 222 -7.38 15.27 10.35
N THR A 223 -6.38 15.44 9.49
CA THR A 223 -5.47 14.36 9.11
C THR A 223 -4.67 13.85 10.31
N LEU A 224 -4.09 14.75 11.11
CA LEU A 224 -3.36 14.38 12.33
C LEU A 224 -4.29 13.74 13.36
N ASP A 225 -5.53 14.20 13.48
CA ASP A 225 -6.55 13.58 14.35
C ASP A 225 -6.86 12.13 13.92
N ALA A 226 -6.98 11.87 12.61
CA ALA A 226 -7.18 10.51 12.09
C ALA A 226 -5.98 9.59 12.37
N ILE A 227 -4.77 10.09 12.14
CA ILE A 227 -3.52 9.37 12.45
C ILE A 227 -3.45 9.04 13.95
N ALA A 228 -3.72 10.01 14.82
CA ALA A 228 -3.68 9.83 16.26
C ALA A 228 -4.72 8.81 16.73
N MET A 229 -5.96 8.89 16.22
CA MET A 229 -7.03 7.94 16.54
C MET A 229 -6.66 6.50 16.15
N ALA A 230 -6.15 6.30 14.94
CA ALA A 230 -5.73 4.98 14.47
C ALA A 230 -4.64 4.39 15.38
N LYS A 231 -3.58 5.16 15.65
CA LYS A 231 -2.47 4.72 16.51
C LYS A 231 -2.92 4.40 17.93
N GLN A 232 -3.80 5.21 18.52
CA GLN A 232 -4.34 4.97 19.86
C GLN A 232 -5.18 3.70 19.94
N ALA A 233 -5.90 3.35 18.86
CA ALA A 233 -6.66 2.11 18.75
C ALA A 233 -5.79 0.89 18.36
N GLY A 234 -4.49 1.09 18.16
CA GLY A 234 -3.57 0.04 17.73
C GLY A 234 -3.62 -0.28 16.24
N TYR A 235 -4.30 0.53 15.42
CA TYR A 235 -4.27 0.40 13.97
C TYR A 235 -2.95 0.96 13.44
N SER A 236 -2.45 0.38 12.35
CA SER A 236 -1.36 0.99 11.58
C SER A 236 -1.89 2.13 10.69
N VAL A 237 -0.97 2.97 10.25
CA VAL A 237 -1.25 4.15 9.43
C VAL A 237 -0.37 4.09 8.20
N VAL A 238 -0.97 4.21 7.01
CA VAL A 238 -0.24 4.25 5.74
C VAL A 238 -0.50 5.61 5.09
N ILE A 239 0.53 6.47 5.02
CA ILE A 239 0.36 7.77 4.34
C ILE A 239 0.35 7.54 2.83
N SER A 240 -0.63 8.10 2.12
CA SER A 240 -0.82 7.81 0.71
C SER A 240 -0.88 9.04 -0.19
N HIS A 241 -0.40 8.85 -1.42
CA HIS A 241 -0.66 9.71 -2.57
C HIS A 241 -2.09 9.54 -3.11
N ARG A 242 -2.39 10.22 -4.23
CA ARG A 242 -3.54 9.96 -5.10
C ARG A 242 -3.10 9.55 -6.52
N SER A 243 -4.00 8.98 -7.31
CA SER A 243 -3.74 8.71 -8.73
C SER A 243 -3.39 9.98 -9.53
N GLY A 244 -4.05 11.11 -9.25
CA GLY A 244 -3.62 12.43 -9.73
C GLY A 244 -2.66 13.11 -8.75
N GLU A 245 -1.39 13.26 -9.12
CA GLU A 245 -0.35 13.89 -8.28
C GLU A 245 0.40 15.02 -9.00
N THR A 246 1.15 15.78 -8.20
CA THR A 246 2.03 16.86 -8.66
C THR A 246 3.48 16.60 -8.21
N GLU A 247 4.37 17.56 -8.43
CA GLU A 247 5.73 17.57 -7.88
C GLU A 247 5.79 17.81 -6.37
N ASP A 248 4.67 18.15 -5.70
CA ASP A 248 4.60 18.35 -4.26
C ASP A 248 5.09 17.11 -3.50
N THR A 249 5.69 17.28 -2.31
CA THR A 249 6.27 16.15 -1.55
C THR A 249 5.79 16.09 -0.10
N THR A 250 4.69 16.77 0.23
CA THR A 250 4.18 16.93 1.59
C THR A 250 3.97 15.60 2.31
N ILE A 251 3.50 14.56 1.61
CA ILE A 251 3.30 13.23 2.22
C ILE A 251 4.58 12.58 2.72
N ALA A 252 5.74 12.90 2.15
CA ALA A 252 7.03 12.42 2.65
C ALA A 252 7.33 13.01 4.03
N ASP A 253 7.21 14.34 4.17
CA ASP A 253 7.39 15.03 5.45
C ASP A 253 6.34 14.59 6.47
N LEU A 254 5.08 14.39 6.07
CA LEU A 254 3.99 13.92 6.94
C LEU A 254 4.26 12.50 7.47
N ALA A 255 4.68 11.57 6.62
CA ALA A 255 4.97 10.19 7.00
C ALA A 255 6.10 10.12 8.05
N VAL A 256 7.16 10.89 7.84
CA VAL A 256 8.29 10.95 8.78
C VAL A 256 7.90 11.64 10.08
N ALA A 257 7.23 12.79 10.01
CA ALA A 257 6.88 13.62 11.16
C ALA A 257 5.92 12.94 12.14
N THR A 258 5.04 12.09 11.61
CA THR A 258 4.06 11.37 12.41
C THR A 258 4.56 9.99 12.84
N ALA A 259 5.79 9.64 12.44
CA ALA A 259 6.35 8.29 12.54
C ALA A 259 5.33 7.24 12.10
N ALA A 260 4.65 7.48 10.97
CA ALA A 260 3.53 6.65 10.50
C ALA A 260 3.95 5.20 10.27
N GLY A 261 5.22 5.00 9.90
CA GLY A 261 5.83 3.69 9.67
C GLY A 261 5.71 3.21 8.23
N GLN A 262 4.72 3.67 7.47
CA GLN A 262 4.45 3.17 6.12
C GLN A 262 4.01 4.30 5.16
N ILE A 263 4.32 4.14 3.87
CA ILE A 263 3.92 5.08 2.81
C ILE A 263 3.53 4.34 1.52
N LYS A 264 2.45 4.76 0.87
CA LYS A 264 2.01 4.32 -0.47
C LYS A 264 2.11 5.52 -1.42
N THR A 265 3.18 5.59 -2.22
CA THR A 265 3.43 6.75 -3.09
C THR A 265 3.74 6.38 -4.54
N GLY A 266 3.28 5.21 -4.98
CA GLY A 266 3.34 4.74 -6.36
C GLY A 266 4.65 4.06 -6.75
N SER A 267 4.82 3.84 -8.05
CA SER A 267 5.94 3.09 -8.63
C SER A 267 7.26 3.86 -8.62
N LEU A 268 8.32 3.21 -9.09
CA LEU A 268 9.68 3.74 -9.20
C LEU A 268 9.92 4.44 -10.54
N CYS A 269 8.89 5.08 -11.08
CA CYS A 269 8.97 5.94 -12.25
C CYS A 269 7.92 7.06 -12.16
N ARG A 270 7.99 8.00 -13.11
CA ARG A 270 7.24 9.26 -13.15
C ARG A 270 7.59 10.20 -11.97
N SER A 271 7.80 11.48 -12.28
CA SER A 271 8.30 12.44 -11.28
C SER A 271 7.27 12.80 -10.21
N ASP A 272 5.98 12.67 -10.51
CA ASP A 272 4.87 12.80 -9.57
C ASP A 272 4.97 11.79 -8.41
N ARG A 273 5.57 10.62 -8.63
CA ARG A 273 5.88 9.60 -7.60
C ARG A 273 7.28 9.79 -7.02
N VAL A 274 8.28 9.82 -7.91
CA VAL A 274 9.70 9.80 -7.55
C VAL A 274 10.14 11.07 -6.80
N ALA A 275 9.42 12.19 -6.94
CA ALA A 275 9.65 13.37 -6.10
C ALA A 275 9.55 13.05 -4.59
N LYS A 276 8.58 12.22 -4.18
CA LYS A 276 8.37 11.85 -2.78
C LYS A 276 9.48 10.93 -2.28
N TYR A 277 9.86 9.92 -3.06
CA TYR A 277 11.03 9.08 -2.77
C TYR A 277 12.30 9.93 -2.61
N ASN A 278 12.53 10.88 -3.52
CA ASN A 278 13.65 11.81 -3.43
C ASN A 278 13.59 12.72 -2.20
N ARG A 279 12.40 13.12 -1.76
CA ARG A 279 12.26 13.89 -0.52
C ARG A 279 12.60 13.05 0.70
N LEU A 280 12.15 11.80 0.75
CA LEU A 280 12.49 10.85 1.81
C LEU A 280 14.01 10.59 1.90
N LEU A 281 14.71 10.43 0.76
CA LEU A 281 16.18 10.35 0.75
C LEU A 281 16.85 11.58 1.39
N ARG A 282 16.32 12.79 1.13
CA ARG A 282 16.86 14.02 1.73
C ARG A 282 16.60 14.07 3.23
N ILE A 283 15.40 13.69 3.66
CA ILE A 283 15.06 13.65 5.09
C ILE A 283 15.94 12.63 5.83
N GLU A 284 16.14 11.44 5.25
CA GLU A 284 17.06 10.44 5.81
C GLU A 284 18.49 10.95 5.90
N ALA A 285 18.99 11.66 4.87
CA ALA A 285 20.32 12.28 4.91
C ALA A 285 20.44 13.41 5.97
N GLU A 286 19.34 14.12 6.25
CA GLU A 286 19.29 15.18 7.28
C GLU A 286 19.28 14.60 8.71
N LEU A 287 18.49 13.55 8.95
CA LEU A 287 18.25 12.99 10.29
C LEU A 287 19.18 11.81 10.63
N GLY A 288 19.53 11.01 9.63
CA GLY A 288 20.22 9.73 9.79
C GLY A 288 19.35 8.66 10.46
N ASN A 289 19.78 7.40 10.33
CA ASN A 289 19.00 6.23 10.79
C ASN A 289 18.83 6.14 12.31
N ILE A 290 19.61 6.89 13.09
CA ILE A 290 19.47 6.92 14.56
C ILE A 290 18.26 7.78 14.96
N VAL A 291 18.05 8.92 14.29
CA VAL A 291 17.00 9.88 14.64
C VAL A 291 15.69 9.54 13.91
N ALA A 292 15.77 9.04 12.68
CA ALA A 292 14.64 8.52 11.92
C ALA A 292 14.95 7.08 11.47
N PRO A 293 14.72 6.07 12.34
CA PRO A 293 14.98 4.68 11.99
C PRO A 293 14.03 4.19 10.90
N TYR A 294 14.54 3.30 10.05
CA TYR A 294 13.72 2.46 9.17
C TYR A 294 13.48 1.12 9.88
N ASN A 295 12.26 0.89 10.37
CA ASN A 295 11.97 -0.29 11.19
C ASN A 295 11.62 -1.54 10.38
N GLY A 296 11.52 -1.42 9.05
CA GLY A 296 11.27 -2.54 8.15
C GLY A 296 10.03 -3.35 8.53
N ARG A 297 10.17 -4.68 8.60
CA ARG A 297 9.07 -5.60 8.93
C ARG A 297 8.36 -5.30 10.26
N ALA A 298 9.00 -4.61 11.20
CA ALA A 298 8.40 -4.29 12.49
C ALA A 298 7.27 -3.24 12.41
N GLU A 299 7.14 -2.53 11.30
CA GLU A 299 6.02 -1.61 11.06
C GLU A 299 4.69 -2.33 10.76
N PHE A 300 4.76 -3.64 10.49
CA PHE A 300 3.60 -4.48 10.23
C PHE A 300 3.26 -5.26 11.50
N LYS A 301 2.02 -5.14 11.94
CA LYS A 301 1.50 -5.98 13.02
C LYS A 301 1.06 -7.31 12.41
N ALA A 302 1.65 -8.41 12.89
CA ALA A 302 1.04 -9.72 12.87
C ALA A 302 0.37 -9.93 14.23
#